data_AF-A0A1B2HDR6-F1
#
_entry.id   AF-A0A1B2HDR6-F1
#
_cell.length_a   1.000
_cell.length_b   1.000
_cell.length_c   1.000
_cell.angle_alpha   90.00
_cell.angle_beta   90.00
_cell.angle_gamma   90.00
#
_symmetry.space_group_name_H-M   'P 1'
#
loop_
_entity.id
_entity.type
_entity.pdbx_description
1 polymer ?
#
loop_
_entity_poly.entity_id
_entity_poly.type
_entity_poly.pdbx_seq_one_letter_code
_entity_poly.pdbx_strand_id
1 'polypeptide(L)'
;MGGKDRRSTGQRRAAKAKARQQRLAGQEFRREQHARLVVERAGDPRFIQRERLPDGGRVVRWDPESVAGTRISGALHHQLEKFREKFGRQPGPEDPIFFDPDAEDPTPLSAGSLSRELDRLVENADEIGVPPALIKAFRDLGYLVTEENRHLFSAAEIEAWRETVERYRAEDEPDDDDLGEEELVELLGAEISAVVARTLIEPSPQHARDFAARVIEMDLVLADAGVDDSAGALGLSAAFAVVARWLSGLREERAAEPVAEEVLGWVGSALGPASVALSRRAAGILGAPESSGVTVQELVDELEDDFLPALIWLAVGAVGCYGGGDVTWLQRFEVDPDHGAT
;
A
#
# COMPACT_ATOMS: atom_id res chain seq x y z
N MET A 1 44.21 -9.74 -0.73
CA MET A 1 42.80 -9.31 -0.84
C MET A 1 41.96 -10.55 -1.15
N GLY A 2 40.89 -10.84 -0.38
CA GLY A 2 40.09 -12.07 -0.57
C GLY A 2 39.31 -12.58 0.66
N GLY A 3 39.29 -11.83 1.78
CA GLY A 3 38.68 -12.27 3.04
C GLY A 3 37.27 -11.75 3.34
N LYS A 4 36.74 -10.78 2.58
CA LYS A 4 35.45 -10.11 2.90
C LYS A 4 34.21 -10.85 2.37
N ASP A 5 34.28 -11.50 1.20
CA ASP A 5 33.12 -12.15 0.57
C ASP A 5 32.61 -13.44 1.24
N ARG A 6 33.48 -14.16 1.95
CA ARG A 6 33.11 -15.44 2.58
C ARG A 6 32.25 -15.26 3.83
N ARG A 7 32.34 -14.12 4.52
CA ARG A 7 31.52 -13.84 5.73
C ARG A 7 30.07 -13.47 5.39
N SER A 8 29.84 -12.67 4.34
CA SER A 8 28.47 -12.25 3.96
C SER A 8 27.64 -13.44 3.44
N THR A 9 28.27 -14.36 2.71
CA THR A 9 27.59 -15.56 2.18
C THR A 9 27.18 -16.54 3.31
N GLY A 10 28.00 -16.64 4.36
CA GLY A 10 27.68 -17.46 5.54
C GLY A 10 26.51 -16.90 6.36
N GLN A 11 26.47 -15.58 6.54
CA GLN A 11 25.38 -14.89 7.22
C GLN A 11 24.05 -15.00 6.46
N ARG A 12 24.07 -14.82 5.13
CA ARG A 12 22.89 -15.01 4.26
C ARG A 12 22.32 -16.44 4.33
N ARG A 13 23.19 -17.47 4.34
CA ARG A 13 22.76 -18.87 4.47
C ARG A 13 22.15 -19.18 5.85
N ALA A 14 22.73 -18.63 6.92
CA ALA A 14 22.21 -18.80 8.28
C ALA A 14 20.85 -18.10 8.45
N ALA A 15 20.69 -16.88 7.92
CA ALA A 15 19.42 -16.17 7.92
C ALA A 15 18.33 -16.96 7.15
N LYS A 16 18.64 -17.46 5.95
CA LYS A 16 17.71 -18.29 5.16
C LYS A 16 17.33 -19.60 5.86
N ALA A 17 18.27 -20.25 6.54
CA ALA A 17 18.00 -21.45 7.32
C ALA A 17 17.08 -21.17 8.52
N LYS A 18 17.32 -20.06 9.24
CA LYS A 18 16.50 -19.62 10.37
C LYS A 18 15.07 -19.27 9.92
N ALA A 19 14.93 -18.51 8.83
CA ALA A 19 13.63 -18.17 8.25
C ALA A 19 12.84 -19.42 7.83
N ARG A 20 13.51 -20.39 7.18
CA ARG A 20 12.89 -21.67 6.82
C ARG A 20 12.44 -22.45 8.05
N GLN A 21 13.24 -22.49 9.11
CA GLN A 21 12.90 -23.19 10.34
C GLN A 21 11.70 -22.53 11.05
N GLN A 22 11.67 -21.21 11.12
CA GLN A 22 10.53 -20.46 11.68
C GLN A 22 9.24 -20.73 10.89
N ARG A 23 9.32 -20.75 9.55
CA ARG A 23 8.17 -21.06 8.70
C ARG A 23 7.63 -22.47 8.93
N LEU A 24 8.52 -23.47 9.03
CA LEU A 24 8.12 -24.85 9.32
C LEU A 24 7.48 -24.99 10.71
N ALA A 25 8.07 -24.38 11.73
CA ALA A 25 7.50 -24.38 13.08
C ALA A 25 6.12 -23.71 13.12
N GLY A 26 5.94 -22.59 12.40
CA GLY A 26 4.65 -21.93 12.25
C GLY A 26 3.60 -22.82 11.55
N GLN A 27 4.00 -23.51 10.48
CA GLN A 27 3.12 -24.47 9.79
C GLN A 27 2.71 -25.64 10.69
N GLU A 28 3.64 -26.20 11.46
CA GLU A 28 3.35 -27.29 12.41
C GLU A 28 2.39 -26.83 13.51
N PHE A 29 2.64 -25.67 14.12
CA PHE A 29 1.74 -25.10 15.13
C PHE A 29 0.33 -24.88 14.58
N ARG A 30 0.21 -24.33 13.35
CA ARG A 30 -1.10 -24.15 12.70
C ARG A 30 -1.81 -25.47 12.44
N ARG A 31 -1.07 -26.51 12.02
CA ARG A 31 -1.64 -27.86 11.80
C ARG A 31 -2.16 -28.46 13.10
N GLU A 32 -1.45 -28.28 14.21
CA GLU A 32 -1.88 -28.76 15.52
C GLU A 32 -3.16 -28.04 16.00
N GLN A 33 -3.20 -26.71 15.90
CA GLN A 33 -4.39 -25.92 16.22
C GLN A 33 -5.59 -26.33 15.36
N HIS A 34 -5.36 -26.58 14.06
CA HIS A 34 -6.40 -27.04 13.17
C HIS A 34 -6.90 -28.44 13.54
N ALA A 35 -6.00 -29.38 13.83
CA ALA A 35 -6.37 -30.72 14.27
C ALA A 35 -7.22 -30.68 15.55
N ARG A 36 -6.87 -29.83 16.50
CA ARG A 36 -7.65 -29.60 17.73
C ARG A 36 -9.05 -29.08 17.41
N LEU A 37 -9.16 -28.09 16.53
CA LEU A 37 -10.44 -27.53 16.10
C LEU A 37 -11.34 -28.59 15.42
N VAL A 38 -10.76 -29.42 14.56
CA VAL A 38 -11.48 -30.51 13.88
C VAL A 38 -12.07 -31.46 14.92
N VAL A 39 -11.27 -31.88 15.90
CA VAL A 39 -11.72 -32.76 16.99
C VAL A 39 -12.80 -32.10 17.84
N GLU A 40 -12.65 -30.81 18.16
CA GLU A 40 -13.61 -30.07 18.99
C GLU A 40 -14.99 -29.96 18.33
N ARG A 41 -15.05 -29.81 17.00
CA ARG A 41 -16.30 -29.58 16.26
C ARG A 41 -16.87 -30.82 15.59
N ALA A 42 -16.09 -31.90 15.48
CA ALA A 42 -16.54 -33.14 14.86
C ALA A 42 -17.74 -33.73 15.63
N GLY A 43 -18.86 -33.91 14.95
CA GLY A 43 -20.07 -34.51 15.52
C GLY A 43 -20.90 -33.57 16.41
N ASP A 44 -20.47 -32.32 16.64
CA ASP A 44 -21.27 -31.33 17.36
C ASP A 44 -22.31 -30.71 16.39
N PRO A 45 -23.62 -30.88 16.65
CA PRO A 45 -24.67 -30.42 15.74
C PRO A 45 -24.73 -28.89 15.59
N ARG A 46 -24.15 -28.13 16.54
CA ARG A 46 -24.07 -26.67 16.46
C ARG A 46 -23.19 -26.17 15.31
N PHE A 47 -22.34 -27.04 14.79
CA PHE A 47 -21.48 -26.77 13.64
C PHE A 47 -21.92 -27.57 12.42
N ILE A 48 -21.61 -27.03 11.24
CA ILE A 48 -21.84 -27.74 9.98
C ILE A 48 -21.04 -29.05 9.99
N GLN A 49 -21.67 -30.14 9.57
CA GLN A 49 -21.07 -31.46 9.46
C GLN A 49 -21.05 -31.91 8.01
N ARG A 50 -20.01 -32.65 7.60
CA ARG A 50 -19.88 -33.21 6.26
C ARG A 50 -19.61 -34.71 6.33
N GLU A 51 -20.46 -35.49 5.70
CA GLU A 51 -20.31 -36.94 5.55
C GLU A 51 -20.06 -37.28 4.09
N ARG A 52 -19.16 -38.23 3.84
CA ARG A 52 -18.95 -38.79 2.51
C ARG A 52 -19.74 -40.09 2.38
N LEU A 53 -20.57 -40.16 1.35
CA LEU A 53 -21.35 -41.35 1.04
C LEU A 53 -20.49 -42.42 0.33
N PRO A 54 -20.89 -43.70 0.37
CA PRO A 54 -20.16 -44.79 -0.29
C PRO A 54 -20.00 -44.63 -1.81
N ASP A 55 -20.93 -43.94 -2.46
CA ASP A 55 -20.92 -43.62 -3.89
C ASP A 55 -19.97 -42.46 -4.25
N GLY A 56 -19.30 -41.88 -3.26
CA GLY A 56 -18.43 -40.72 -3.42
C GLY A 56 -19.16 -39.37 -3.28
N GLY A 57 -20.49 -39.39 -3.16
CA GLY A 57 -21.32 -38.23 -2.86
C GLY A 57 -20.98 -37.63 -1.49
N ARG A 58 -21.50 -36.42 -1.25
CA ARG A 58 -21.29 -35.70 0.02
C ARG A 58 -22.62 -35.22 0.55
N VAL A 59 -22.85 -35.44 1.85
CA VAL A 59 -23.99 -34.89 2.57
C VAL A 59 -23.47 -33.83 3.54
N VAL A 60 -24.04 -32.64 3.46
CA VAL A 60 -23.79 -31.55 4.40
C VAL A 60 -25.00 -31.48 5.34
N ARG A 61 -24.75 -31.46 6.65
CA ARG A 61 -25.78 -31.33 7.68
C ARG A 61 -25.50 -30.10 8.53
N TRP A 62 -26.56 -29.44 8.99
CA TRP A 62 -26.49 -28.31 9.92
C TRP A 62 -27.71 -28.34 10.83
N ASP A 63 -27.57 -27.82 12.05
CA ASP A 63 -28.70 -27.52 12.91
C ASP A 63 -29.40 -26.25 12.40
N PRO A 64 -30.69 -26.28 12.02
CA PRO A 64 -31.40 -25.12 11.49
C PRO A 64 -31.48 -23.95 12.49
N GLU A 65 -31.41 -24.22 13.79
CA GLU A 65 -31.46 -23.20 14.85
C GLU A 65 -30.08 -22.61 15.18
N SER A 66 -29.01 -23.22 14.68
CA SER A 66 -27.66 -22.64 14.82
C SER A 66 -27.51 -21.36 13.98
N VAL A 67 -26.53 -20.52 14.36
CA VAL A 67 -26.21 -19.28 13.63
C VAL A 67 -25.91 -19.58 12.16
N ALA A 68 -25.08 -20.59 11.89
CA ALA A 68 -24.74 -21.02 10.53
C ALA A 68 -25.97 -21.60 9.81
N GLY A 69 -26.78 -22.40 10.51
CA GLY A 69 -27.97 -23.02 9.93
C GLY A 69 -29.05 -22.02 9.54
N THR A 70 -29.24 -20.95 10.32
CA THR A 70 -30.18 -19.88 10.00
C THR A 70 -29.75 -19.17 8.71
N ARG A 71 -28.45 -18.86 8.55
CA ARG A 71 -27.90 -18.24 7.34
C ARG A 71 -28.02 -19.14 6.12
N ILE A 72 -27.64 -20.42 6.25
CA ILE A 72 -27.75 -21.40 5.15
C ILE A 72 -29.20 -21.58 4.73
N SER A 73 -30.10 -21.73 5.70
CA SER A 73 -31.53 -21.90 5.43
C SER A 73 -32.10 -20.65 4.74
N GLY A 74 -31.76 -19.44 5.21
CA GLY A 74 -32.16 -18.20 4.55
C GLY A 74 -31.65 -18.10 3.11
N ALA A 75 -30.38 -18.43 2.87
CA ALA A 75 -29.79 -18.43 1.53
C ALA A 75 -30.47 -19.43 0.58
N LEU A 76 -30.77 -20.64 1.06
CA LEU A 76 -31.50 -21.65 0.28
C LEU A 76 -32.93 -21.22 -0.02
N HIS A 77 -33.64 -20.61 0.93
CA HIS A 77 -34.99 -20.08 0.69
C HIS A 77 -34.97 -18.98 -0.38
N HIS A 78 -34.02 -18.05 -0.29
CA HIS A 78 -33.87 -17.00 -1.28
C HIS A 78 -33.55 -17.57 -2.68
N GLN A 79 -32.71 -18.60 -2.75
CA GLN A 79 -32.41 -19.27 -4.01
C GLN A 79 -33.63 -20.02 -4.59
N LEU A 80 -34.46 -20.63 -3.74
CA LEU A 80 -35.73 -21.25 -4.14
C LEU A 80 -36.74 -20.21 -4.64
N GLU A 81 -36.78 -19.01 -4.05
CA GLU A 81 -37.60 -17.90 -4.54
C GLU A 81 -37.16 -17.47 -5.94
N LYS A 82 -35.85 -17.27 -6.16
CA LYS A 82 -35.29 -16.98 -7.48
C LYS A 82 -35.63 -18.05 -8.52
N PHE A 83 -35.61 -19.33 -8.13
CA PHE A 83 -36.02 -20.42 -9.02
C PHE A 83 -37.48 -20.26 -9.45
N ARG A 84 -38.38 -19.98 -8.50
CA ARG A 84 -39.82 -19.81 -8.77
C ARG A 84 -40.09 -18.58 -9.64
N GLU A 85 -39.40 -17.48 -9.36
CA GLU A 85 -39.50 -16.25 -10.16
C GLU A 85 -39.06 -16.49 -11.60
N LYS A 86 -37.98 -17.25 -11.81
CA LYS A 86 -37.47 -17.55 -13.14
C LYS A 86 -38.33 -18.55 -13.92
N PHE A 87 -38.67 -19.68 -13.31
CA PHE A 87 -39.29 -20.81 -14.03
C PHE A 87 -40.80 -20.95 -13.80
N GLY A 88 -41.40 -20.11 -12.95
CA GLY A 88 -42.84 -20.10 -12.67
C GLY A 88 -43.36 -21.32 -11.92
N ARG A 89 -42.49 -22.17 -11.37
CA ARG A 89 -42.86 -23.42 -10.67
C ARG A 89 -41.92 -23.73 -9.51
N GLN A 90 -42.33 -24.66 -8.65
CA GLN A 90 -41.45 -25.25 -7.63
C GLN A 90 -40.37 -26.13 -8.31
N PRO A 91 -39.14 -26.18 -7.77
CA PRO A 91 -38.15 -27.16 -8.21
C PRO A 91 -38.58 -28.58 -7.84
N GLY A 92 -38.41 -29.51 -8.77
CA GLY A 92 -38.54 -30.94 -8.57
C GLY A 92 -37.26 -31.54 -7.97
N PRO A 93 -37.27 -32.85 -7.67
CA PRO A 93 -36.15 -33.52 -7.00
C PRO A 93 -34.85 -33.53 -7.81
N GLU A 94 -34.94 -33.47 -9.15
CA GLU A 94 -33.78 -33.47 -10.05
C GLU A 94 -33.40 -32.07 -10.54
N ASP A 95 -34.16 -31.03 -10.16
CA ASP A 95 -33.86 -29.66 -10.59
C ASP A 95 -32.68 -29.08 -9.77
N PRO A 96 -31.76 -28.36 -10.42
CA PRO A 96 -30.65 -27.72 -9.73
C PRO A 96 -31.15 -26.54 -8.89
N ILE A 97 -30.81 -26.54 -7.61
CA ILE A 97 -31.02 -25.39 -6.73
C ILE A 97 -30.12 -24.21 -7.16
N PHE A 98 -28.88 -24.50 -7.55
CA PHE A 98 -27.95 -23.54 -8.13
C PHE A 98 -27.98 -23.68 -9.65
N PHE A 99 -28.82 -22.87 -10.30
CA PHE A 99 -29.10 -22.92 -11.74
C PHE A 99 -28.43 -21.77 -12.49
N ASP A 100 -28.25 -21.94 -13.81
CA ASP A 100 -27.79 -20.88 -14.71
C ASP A 100 -28.91 -19.84 -14.93
N PRO A 101 -28.71 -18.56 -14.55
CA PRO A 101 -29.73 -17.52 -14.67
C PRO A 101 -30.00 -17.09 -16.12
N ASP A 102 -29.20 -17.52 -17.09
CA ASP A 102 -29.39 -17.22 -18.52
C ASP A 102 -30.03 -18.38 -19.30
N ALA A 103 -30.09 -19.58 -18.73
CA ALA A 103 -30.68 -20.76 -19.40
C ALA A 103 -32.23 -20.74 -19.42
N GLU A 104 -32.85 -21.15 -20.52
CA GLU A 104 -34.32 -21.24 -20.62
C GLU A 104 -34.89 -22.34 -19.71
N ASP A 105 -34.17 -23.47 -19.59
CA ASP A 105 -34.51 -24.60 -18.74
C ASP A 105 -33.63 -24.66 -17.47
N PRO A 106 -34.09 -25.26 -16.35
CA PRO A 106 -33.33 -25.44 -15.11
C PRO A 106 -32.05 -26.26 -15.33
N THR A 107 -30.98 -25.56 -15.68
CA THR A 107 -29.69 -26.15 -15.99
C THR A 107 -28.70 -25.82 -14.87
N PRO A 108 -27.88 -26.77 -14.39
CA PRO A 108 -26.87 -26.47 -13.39
C PRO A 108 -25.94 -25.37 -13.86
N LEU A 109 -25.52 -24.49 -12.95
CA LEU A 109 -24.56 -23.44 -13.27
C LEU A 109 -23.26 -24.05 -13.81
N SER A 110 -22.87 -23.64 -15.02
CA SER A 110 -21.62 -24.12 -15.63
C SER A 110 -20.40 -23.51 -14.94
N ALA A 111 -19.24 -24.19 -15.00
CA ALA A 111 -17.99 -23.64 -14.45
C ALA A 111 -17.60 -22.30 -15.11
N GLY A 112 -17.90 -22.13 -16.40
CA GLY A 112 -17.66 -20.87 -17.12
C GLY A 112 -18.62 -19.76 -16.71
N SER A 113 -19.89 -20.07 -16.46
CA SER A 113 -20.87 -19.11 -15.93
C SER A 113 -20.50 -18.68 -14.52
N LEU A 114 -20.10 -19.63 -13.66
CA LEU A 114 -19.61 -19.33 -12.30
C LEU A 114 -18.35 -18.45 -12.33
N SER A 115 -17.39 -18.75 -13.21
CA SER A 115 -16.16 -17.95 -13.31
C SER A 115 -16.45 -16.51 -13.71
N ARG A 116 -17.33 -16.30 -14.71
CA ARG A 116 -17.75 -14.94 -15.13
C ARG A 116 -18.47 -14.18 -14.03
N GLU A 117 -19.28 -14.87 -13.24
CA GLU A 117 -19.97 -14.25 -12.11
C GLU A 117 -19.00 -13.86 -10.99
N LEU A 118 -17.99 -14.71 -10.71
CA LEU A 118 -16.93 -14.39 -9.76
C LEU A 118 -16.10 -13.19 -10.24
N ASP A 119 -15.83 -13.08 -11.55
CA ASP A 119 -15.10 -11.93 -12.12
C ASP A 119 -15.87 -10.62 -11.89
N ARG A 120 -17.20 -10.63 -12.12
CA ARG A 120 -18.05 -9.48 -11.79
C ARG A 120 -18.04 -9.15 -10.29
N LEU A 121 -18.00 -10.15 -9.41
CA LEU A 121 -17.92 -9.92 -7.97
C LEU A 121 -16.58 -9.31 -7.56
N VAL A 122 -15.48 -9.66 -8.24
CA VAL A 122 -14.17 -9.02 -8.03
C VAL A 122 -14.23 -7.56 -8.46
N GLU A 123 -14.82 -7.26 -9.62
CA GLU A 123 -14.95 -5.88 -10.14
C GLU A 123 -15.79 -4.98 -9.21
N ASN A 124 -16.75 -5.54 -8.47
CA ASN A 124 -17.63 -4.81 -7.57
C ASN A 124 -17.33 -5.07 -6.07
N ALA A 125 -16.13 -5.59 -5.76
CA ALA A 125 -15.75 -6.06 -4.43
C ALA A 125 -15.89 -4.97 -3.33
N ASP A 126 -15.56 -3.72 -3.67
CA ASP A 126 -15.65 -2.57 -2.77
C ASP A 126 -17.10 -2.24 -2.41
N GLU A 127 -18.01 -2.29 -3.39
CA GLU A 127 -19.43 -2.00 -3.19
C GLU A 127 -20.11 -3.06 -2.29
N ILE A 128 -19.67 -4.31 -2.38
CA ILE A 128 -20.22 -5.42 -1.59
C ILE A 128 -19.51 -5.62 -0.26
N GLY A 129 -18.43 -4.87 0.01
CA GLY A 129 -17.64 -4.96 1.24
C GLY A 129 -16.96 -6.32 1.45
N VAL A 130 -16.61 -7.02 0.36
CA VAL A 130 -15.91 -8.31 0.41
C VAL A 130 -14.53 -8.14 -0.19
N PRO A 131 -13.44 -8.45 0.54
CA PRO A 131 -12.08 -8.33 -0.01
C PRO A 131 -11.90 -9.13 -1.33
N PRO A 132 -11.41 -8.51 -2.43
CA PRO A 132 -11.28 -9.16 -3.73
C PRO A 132 -10.44 -10.46 -3.66
N ALA A 133 -9.38 -10.46 -2.84
CA ALA A 133 -8.51 -11.62 -2.62
C ALA A 133 -9.27 -12.89 -2.19
N LEU A 134 -10.36 -12.76 -1.44
CA LEU A 134 -11.17 -13.92 -1.03
C LEU A 134 -11.95 -14.50 -2.22
N ILE A 135 -12.46 -13.64 -3.11
CA ILE A 135 -13.22 -14.04 -4.29
C ILE A 135 -12.27 -14.69 -5.31
N LYS A 136 -11.09 -14.11 -5.51
CA LYS A 136 -10.04 -14.67 -6.37
C LYS A 136 -9.54 -16.02 -5.87
N ALA A 137 -9.31 -16.17 -4.56
CA ALA A 137 -8.95 -17.47 -3.98
C ALA A 137 -10.05 -18.53 -4.14
N PHE A 138 -11.33 -18.12 -4.03
CA PHE A 138 -12.46 -19.01 -4.30
C PHE A 138 -12.50 -19.45 -5.75
N ARG A 139 -12.26 -18.54 -6.70
CA ARG A 139 -12.18 -18.86 -8.14
C ARG A 139 -11.11 -19.92 -8.44
N ASP A 140 -9.93 -19.79 -7.86
CA ASP A 140 -8.80 -20.69 -8.10
C ASP A 140 -8.97 -22.07 -7.45
N LEU A 141 -9.46 -22.10 -6.21
CA LEU A 141 -9.50 -23.33 -5.41
C LEU A 141 -10.84 -24.06 -5.50
N GLY A 142 -11.91 -23.36 -5.92
CA GLY A 142 -13.26 -23.92 -6.02
C GLY A 142 -13.94 -24.17 -4.68
N TYR A 143 -13.40 -23.68 -3.57
CA TYR A 143 -14.00 -23.72 -2.25
C TYR A 143 -13.70 -22.45 -1.47
N LEU A 144 -14.58 -22.08 -0.53
CA LEU A 144 -14.44 -20.92 0.35
C LEU A 144 -14.25 -21.40 1.80
N VAL A 145 -13.22 -20.91 2.46
CA VAL A 145 -12.96 -21.21 3.89
C VAL A 145 -13.44 -20.05 4.76
N THR A 146 -14.33 -20.35 5.70
CA THR A 146 -14.87 -19.43 6.71
C THR A 146 -14.67 -19.99 8.12
N GLU A 147 -14.88 -19.15 9.13
CA GLU A 147 -14.81 -19.59 10.53
C GLU A 147 -15.81 -20.70 10.85
N GLU A 148 -16.96 -20.72 10.20
CA GLU A 148 -18.02 -21.70 10.39
C GLU A 148 -17.74 -23.05 9.71
N ASN A 149 -16.90 -23.09 8.67
CA ASN A 149 -16.69 -24.31 7.87
C ASN A 149 -15.25 -24.83 7.87
N ARG A 150 -14.27 -24.08 8.40
CA ARG A 150 -12.84 -24.43 8.31
C ARG A 150 -12.52 -25.83 8.85
N HIS A 151 -13.22 -26.30 9.89
CA HIS A 151 -13.04 -27.65 10.46
C HIS A 151 -13.46 -28.79 9.52
N LEU A 152 -14.14 -28.49 8.40
CA LEU A 152 -14.49 -29.47 7.38
C LEU A 152 -13.34 -29.72 6.39
N PHE A 153 -12.32 -28.88 6.38
CA PHE A 153 -11.19 -28.97 5.46
C PHE A 153 -9.97 -29.64 6.12
N SER A 154 -9.15 -30.29 5.32
CA SER A 154 -7.84 -30.77 5.75
C SER A 154 -6.90 -29.59 6.03
N ALA A 155 -5.88 -29.80 6.85
CA ALA A 155 -4.89 -28.76 7.12
C ALA A 155 -4.16 -28.30 5.85
N ALA A 156 -4.01 -29.18 4.85
CA ALA A 156 -3.42 -28.85 3.56
C ALA A 156 -4.32 -27.91 2.74
N GLU A 157 -5.64 -28.18 2.69
CA GLU A 157 -6.61 -27.30 2.00
C GLU A 157 -6.70 -25.91 2.67
N ILE A 158 -6.61 -25.86 4.01
CA ILE A 158 -6.58 -24.60 4.76
C ILE A 158 -5.30 -23.81 4.48
N GLU A 159 -4.14 -24.47 4.41
CA GLU A 159 -2.89 -23.78 4.07
C GLU A 159 -2.91 -23.30 2.63
N ALA A 160 -3.37 -24.12 1.68
CA ALA A 160 -3.53 -23.71 0.28
C ALA A 160 -4.48 -22.52 0.14
N TRP A 161 -5.60 -22.51 0.88
CA TRP A 161 -6.50 -21.36 0.94
C TRP A 161 -5.78 -20.10 1.42
N ARG A 162 -5.06 -20.17 2.54
CA ARG A 162 -4.34 -19.02 3.10
C ARG A 162 -3.26 -18.51 2.16
N GLU A 163 -2.44 -19.40 1.61
CA GLU A 163 -1.37 -19.05 0.68
C GLU A 163 -1.94 -18.37 -0.58
N THR A 164 -3.06 -18.84 -1.13
CA THR A 164 -3.71 -18.21 -2.27
C THR A 164 -4.32 -16.85 -1.92
N VAL A 165 -4.99 -16.73 -0.76
CA VAL A 165 -5.53 -15.44 -0.30
C VAL A 165 -4.41 -14.43 -0.05
N GLU A 166 -3.33 -14.84 0.58
CA GLU A 166 -2.19 -13.97 0.91
C GLU A 166 -1.42 -13.56 -0.35
N ARG A 167 -1.29 -14.45 -1.32
CA ARG A 167 -0.80 -14.10 -2.67
C ARG A 167 -1.66 -13.01 -3.30
N TYR A 168 -2.99 -13.17 -3.31
CA TYR A 168 -3.87 -12.16 -3.91
C TYR A 168 -3.94 -10.87 -3.10
N ARG A 169 -3.76 -10.92 -1.77
CA ARG A 169 -3.61 -9.70 -0.98
C ARG A 169 -2.33 -8.98 -1.33
N ALA A 170 -1.21 -9.67 -1.49
CA ALA A 170 0.02 -9.03 -1.95
C ALA A 170 -0.07 -8.51 -3.40
N GLU A 171 -0.99 -9.04 -4.22
CA GLU A 171 -1.27 -8.52 -5.56
C GLU A 171 -2.28 -7.35 -5.57
N ASP A 172 -3.15 -7.25 -4.54
CA ASP A 172 -4.24 -6.24 -4.41
C ASP A 172 -3.94 -5.14 -3.39
N GLU A 173 -2.99 -5.36 -2.48
CA GLU A 173 -2.31 -4.32 -1.74
C GLU A 173 -1.54 -3.53 -2.81
N PRO A 174 -1.83 -2.23 -3.03
CA PRO A 174 -0.81 -1.38 -3.62
C PRO A 174 0.43 -1.62 -2.78
N ASP A 175 1.56 -1.93 -3.41
CA ASP A 175 2.80 -2.25 -2.71
C ASP A 175 2.92 -1.29 -1.51
N ASP A 176 2.72 -1.77 -0.29
CA ASP A 176 2.95 -0.99 0.94
C ASP A 176 4.47 -0.70 1.09
N ASP A 177 5.28 -1.28 0.19
CA ASP A 177 6.70 -1.03 -0.05
C ASP A 177 6.97 -0.07 -1.25
N ASP A 178 5.93 0.42 -1.94
CA ASP A 178 5.98 1.41 -3.00
C ASP A 178 4.95 2.50 -2.67
N LEU A 179 5.27 3.36 -1.70
CA LEU A 179 4.76 4.73 -1.77
C LEU A 179 5.18 5.21 -3.17
N GLY A 180 4.24 5.19 -4.12
CA GLY A 180 4.52 5.67 -5.46
C GLY A 180 5.17 7.04 -5.32
N GLU A 181 6.18 7.35 -6.16
CA GLU A 181 6.94 8.60 -6.03
C GLU A 181 6.02 9.82 -5.82
N GLU A 182 4.82 9.79 -6.40
CA GLU A 182 3.74 10.77 -6.21
C GLU A 182 3.16 10.83 -4.79
N GLU A 183 2.80 9.69 -4.17
CA GLU A 183 2.26 9.64 -2.80
C GLU A 183 3.33 10.03 -1.76
N LEU A 184 4.58 9.63 -1.99
CA LEU A 184 5.70 10.07 -1.15
C LEU A 184 5.95 11.58 -1.28
N VAL A 185 5.83 12.12 -2.50
CA VAL A 185 5.90 13.56 -2.77
C VAL A 185 4.76 14.31 -2.07
N GLU A 186 3.54 13.80 -2.08
CA GLU A 186 2.41 14.40 -1.36
C GLU A 186 2.61 14.39 0.16
N LEU A 187 3.00 13.24 0.72
CA LEU A 187 3.25 13.07 2.16
C LEU A 187 4.38 14.00 2.64
N LEU A 188 5.51 13.99 1.93
CA LEU A 188 6.64 14.88 2.24
C LEU A 188 6.28 16.34 1.99
N GLY A 189 5.44 16.65 1.00
CA GLY A 189 4.93 18.01 0.76
C GLY A 189 4.21 18.59 1.97
N ALA A 190 3.32 17.81 2.59
CA ALA A 190 2.63 18.20 3.81
C ALA A 190 3.60 18.37 4.99
N GLU A 191 4.57 17.46 5.17
CA GLU A 191 5.54 17.54 6.26
C GLU A 191 6.51 18.72 6.09
N ILE A 192 7.03 18.95 4.89
CA ILE A 192 7.90 20.10 4.57
C ILE A 192 7.12 21.40 4.80
N SER A 193 5.85 21.47 4.39
CA SER A 193 4.99 22.63 4.69
C SER A 193 4.87 22.88 6.20
N ALA A 194 4.72 21.83 7.00
CA ALA A 194 4.69 21.96 8.46
C ALA A 194 6.04 22.45 9.03
N VAL A 195 7.16 22.01 8.47
CA VAL A 195 8.51 22.49 8.82
C VAL A 195 8.69 23.96 8.46
N VAL A 196 8.22 24.37 7.28
CA VAL A 196 8.26 25.77 6.84
C VAL A 196 7.44 26.65 7.79
N ALA A 197 6.19 26.27 8.05
CA ALA A 197 5.31 26.99 8.98
C ALA A 197 5.92 27.11 10.38
N ARG A 198 6.49 26.03 10.91
CA ARG A 198 7.17 26.05 12.22
C ARG A 198 8.35 27.00 12.23
N THR A 199 9.15 27.02 11.15
CA THR A 199 10.32 27.90 11.03
C THR A 199 9.93 29.37 10.90
N LEU A 200 8.78 29.68 10.28
CA LEU A 200 8.24 31.05 10.24
C LEU A 200 7.77 31.54 11.62
N ILE A 201 7.18 30.65 12.43
CA ILE A 201 6.70 30.97 13.79
C ILE A 201 7.86 31.06 14.78
N GLU A 202 8.78 30.11 14.73
CA GLU A 202 9.97 30.03 15.58
C GLU A 202 11.21 29.94 14.67
N PRO A 203 11.83 31.08 14.34
CA PRO A 203 13.00 31.13 13.46
C PRO A 203 14.17 30.34 14.03
N SER A 204 14.34 29.13 13.50
CA SER A 204 15.42 28.22 13.86
C SER A 204 15.81 27.38 12.66
N PRO A 205 17.11 27.33 12.30
CA PRO A 205 17.57 26.47 11.20
C PRO A 205 17.43 24.97 11.55
N GLN A 206 17.27 24.63 12.83
CA GLN A 206 17.27 23.25 13.30
C GLN A 206 16.04 22.47 12.82
N HIS A 207 14.90 23.11 12.61
CA HIS A 207 13.68 22.42 12.15
C HIS A 207 13.87 21.72 10.80
N ALA A 208 14.56 22.37 9.86
CA ALA A 208 14.86 21.78 8.56
C ALA A 208 15.92 20.67 8.66
N ARG A 209 16.90 20.81 9.55
CA ARG A 209 17.93 19.79 9.81
C ARG A 209 17.35 18.53 10.44
N ASP A 210 16.49 18.69 11.44
CA ASP A 210 15.82 17.56 12.09
C ASP A 210 14.93 16.80 11.11
N PHE A 211 14.25 17.51 10.21
CA PHE A 211 13.48 16.89 9.13
C PHE A 211 14.39 16.14 8.15
N ALA A 212 15.46 16.78 7.65
CA ALA A 212 16.39 16.14 6.73
C ALA A 212 17.05 14.89 7.32
N ALA A 213 17.42 14.92 8.60
CA ALA A 213 17.96 13.76 9.31
C ALA A 213 16.96 12.58 9.35
N ARG A 214 15.67 12.85 9.56
CA ARG A 214 14.62 11.80 9.51
C ARG A 214 14.45 11.21 8.11
N VAL A 215 14.50 12.04 7.07
CA VAL A 215 14.42 11.60 5.67
C VAL A 215 15.60 10.69 5.33
N ILE A 216 16.82 11.08 5.71
CA ILE A 216 18.02 10.25 5.51
C ILE A 216 17.93 8.93 6.29
N GLU A 217 17.46 8.97 7.55
CA GLU A 217 17.28 7.76 8.36
C GLU A 217 16.28 6.79 7.71
N MET A 218 15.17 7.31 7.17
CA MET A 218 14.19 6.53 6.42
C MET A 218 14.80 5.87 5.19
N ASP A 219 15.56 6.63 4.38
CA ASP A 219 16.23 6.10 3.18
C ASP A 219 17.25 5.00 3.52
N LEU A 220 17.99 5.15 4.62
CA LEU A 220 18.92 4.12 5.10
C LEU A 220 18.20 2.84 5.54
N VAL A 221 17.05 2.96 6.20
CA VAL A 221 16.23 1.81 6.62
C VAL A 221 15.70 1.06 5.39
N LEU A 222 15.22 1.78 4.38
CA LEU A 222 14.72 1.20 3.13
C LEU A 222 15.84 0.50 2.34
N ALA A 223 17.02 1.12 2.27
CA ALA A 223 18.21 0.51 1.65
C ALA A 223 18.63 -0.81 2.34
N ASP A 224 18.58 -0.86 3.67
CA ASP A 224 18.94 -2.06 4.45
C ASP A 224 17.89 -3.17 4.36
N ALA A 225 16.63 -2.84 4.05
CA ALA A 225 15.54 -3.81 3.86
C ALA A 225 15.67 -4.62 2.56
N GLY A 226 16.57 -4.24 1.65
CA GLY A 226 16.79 -4.93 0.38
C GLY A 226 15.74 -4.61 -0.68
N VAL A 227 15.07 -3.46 -0.53
CA VAL A 227 14.41 -2.75 -1.64
C VAL A 227 15.49 -2.45 -2.70
N ASP A 228 15.13 -2.45 -3.98
CA ASP A 228 16.01 -2.36 -5.16
C ASP A 228 17.23 -1.43 -4.99
N ASP A 229 18.34 -1.69 -5.71
CA ASP A 229 19.59 -0.90 -5.66
C ASP A 229 19.37 0.61 -6.02
N SER A 230 18.18 0.98 -6.50
CA SER A 230 17.72 2.34 -6.79
C SER A 230 17.05 3.08 -5.61
N ALA A 231 16.67 2.39 -4.53
CA ALA A 231 15.86 2.94 -3.43
C ALA A 231 16.64 3.71 -2.35
N GLY A 232 17.97 3.74 -2.42
CA GLY A 232 18.84 4.29 -1.35
C GLY A 232 18.77 5.80 -1.11
N ALA A 233 17.92 6.53 -1.84
CA ALA A 233 17.68 7.97 -1.67
C ALA A 233 16.26 8.39 -2.07
N LEU A 234 15.27 7.51 -1.91
CA LEU A 234 13.90 7.73 -2.39
C LEU A 234 13.24 8.94 -1.71
N GLY A 235 13.31 9.02 -0.38
CA GLY A 235 12.81 10.12 0.43
C GLY A 235 13.56 11.43 0.17
N LEU A 236 14.89 11.38 0.05
CA LEU A 236 15.68 12.57 -0.28
C LEU A 236 15.32 13.12 -1.67
N SER A 237 15.13 12.24 -2.65
CA SER A 237 14.76 12.61 -4.02
C SER A 237 13.35 13.20 -4.09
N ALA A 238 12.39 12.60 -3.38
CA ALA A 238 11.03 13.11 -3.29
C ALA A 238 10.96 14.47 -2.56
N ALA A 239 11.66 14.61 -1.42
CA ALA A 239 11.75 15.88 -0.71
C ALA A 239 12.40 16.98 -1.56
N PHE A 240 13.46 16.64 -2.30
CA PHE A 240 14.07 17.55 -3.27
C PHE A 240 13.06 17.97 -4.35
N ALA A 241 12.34 17.02 -4.96
CA ALA A 241 11.37 17.30 -6.02
C ALA A 241 10.27 18.29 -5.57
N VAL A 242 9.74 18.12 -4.35
CA VAL A 242 8.77 19.04 -3.73
C VAL A 242 9.33 20.46 -3.67
N VAL A 243 10.47 20.64 -2.99
CA VAL A 243 11.03 21.97 -2.75
C VAL A 243 11.51 22.60 -4.06
N ALA A 244 12.08 21.80 -4.95
CA ALA A 244 12.54 22.25 -6.25
C ALA A 244 11.39 22.79 -7.11
N ARG A 245 10.23 22.11 -7.08
CA ARG A 245 9.01 22.55 -7.77
C ARG A 245 8.55 23.91 -7.26
N TRP A 246 8.43 24.08 -5.94
CA TRP A 246 8.01 25.36 -5.36
C TRP A 246 8.96 26.52 -5.70
N LEU A 247 10.28 26.30 -5.58
CA LEU A 247 11.27 27.34 -5.86
C LEU A 247 11.35 27.66 -7.37
N SER A 248 11.22 26.66 -8.23
CA SER A 248 11.18 26.87 -9.68
C SER A 248 9.93 27.62 -10.11
N GLY A 249 8.76 27.27 -9.55
CA GLY A 249 7.50 27.98 -9.80
C GLY A 249 7.56 29.45 -9.38
N LEU A 250 8.17 29.74 -8.23
CA LEU A 250 8.43 31.12 -7.81
C LEU A 250 9.35 31.85 -8.80
N ARG A 251 10.46 31.24 -9.22
CA ARG A 251 11.39 31.84 -10.19
C ARG A 251 10.67 32.18 -11.50
N GLU A 252 9.83 31.28 -11.99
CA GLU A 252 9.09 31.47 -13.25
C GLU A 252 8.07 32.61 -13.16
N GLU A 253 7.30 32.67 -12.08
CA GLU A 253 6.35 33.77 -11.83
C GLU A 253 7.05 35.14 -11.72
N ARG A 254 8.32 35.14 -11.32
CA ARG A 254 9.09 36.34 -10.97
C ARG A 254 10.37 36.51 -11.79
N ALA A 255 10.39 36.01 -13.02
CA ALA A 255 11.60 35.95 -13.86
C ALA A 255 12.34 37.30 -14.09
N ALA A 256 11.70 38.45 -13.84
CA ALA A 256 12.29 39.78 -13.97
C ALA A 256 12.82 40.38 -12.65
N GLU A 257 12.62 39.71 -11.51
CA GLU A 257 12.95 40.20 -10.16
C GLU A 257 14.18 39.48 -9.59
N PRO A 258 14.99 40.12 -8.73
CA PRO A 258 16.14 39.50 -8.08
C PRO A 258 15.73 38.60 -6.90
N VAL A 259 14.83 37.63 -7.15
CA VAL A 259 14.18 36.78 -6.14
C VAL A 259 15.17 36.15 -5.18
N ALA A 260 16.29 35.63 -5.69
CA ALA A 260 17.29 34.96 -4.87
C ALA A 260 17.89 35.87 -3.78
N GLU A 261 18.17 37.14 -4.08
CA GLU A 261 18.77 38.07 -3.11
C GLU A 261 17.79 38.47 -2.01
N GLU A 262 16.52 38.64 -2.35
CA GLU A 262 15.47 38.98 -1.38
C GLU A 262 15.23 37.80 -0.42
N VAL A 263 15.12 36.58 -0.96
CA VAL A 263 14.99 35.35 -0.16
C VAL A 263 16.21 35.13 0.73
N LEU A 264 17.43 35.27 0.20
CA LEU A 264 18.66 35.14 0.99
C LEU A 264 18.77 36.23 2.06
N GLY A 265 18.31 37.46 1.77
CA GLY A 265 18.22 38.53 2.74
C GLY A 265 17.29 38.18 3.92
N TRP A 266 16.14 37.58 3.62
CA TRP A 266 15.23 37.08 4.65
C TRP A 266 15.89 35.97 5.48
N VAL A 267 16.48 34.96 4.83
CA VAL A 267 17.18 33.85 5.52
C VAL A 267 18.27 34.39 6.45
N GLY A 268 19.01 35.41 6.03
CA GLY A 268 20.06 36.02 6.86
C GLY A 268 19.52 36.75 8.08
N SER A 269 18.41 37.47 7.91
CA SER A 269 17.76 38.19 8.99
C SER A 269 17.12 37.24 10.03
N ALA A 270 16.47 36.17 9.56
CA ALA A 270 15.70 35.27 10.41
C ALA A 270 16.50 34.08 10.96
N LEU A 271 17.35 33.45 10.15
CA LEU A 271 18.04 32.18 10.47
C LEU A 271 19.55 32.36 10.68
N GLY A 272 20.11 33.50 10.26
CA GLY A 272 21.49 33.88 10.52
C GLY A 272 22.48 33.59 9.39
N PRO A 273 23.75 34.01 9.56
CA PRO A 273 24.75 34.05 8.48
C PRO A 273 25.20 32.68 7.98
N ALA A 274 25.18 31.66 8.85
CA ALA A 274 25.55 30.29 8.48
C ALA A 274 24.53 29.69 7.49
N SER A 275 23.23 29.88 7.74
CA SER A 275 22.17 29.42 6.84
C SER A 275 22.22 30.12 5.49
N VAL A 276 22.53 31.42 5.45
CA VAL A 276 22.71 32.15 4.18
C VAL A 276 23.86 31.60 3.36
N ALA A 277 25.00 31.28 3.99
CA ALA A 277 26.16 30.77 3.26
C ALA A 277 25.83 29.45 2.55
N LEU A 278 25.10 28.57 3.22
CA LEU A 278 24.64 27.28 2.68
C LEU A 278 23.54 27.46 1.63
N SER A 279 22.48 28.22 1.94
CA SER A 279 21.38 28.51 1.01
C SER A 279 21.85 29.23 -0.26
N ARG A 280 22.91 30.04 -0.19
CA ARG A 280 23.47 30.71 -1.38
C ARG A 280 24.00 29.71 -2.41
N ARG A 281 24.55 28.57 -1.97
CA ARG A 281 24.96 27.49 -2.89
C ARG A 281 23.76 26.88 -3.59
N ALA A 282 22.67 26.63 -2.86
CA ALA A 282 21.44 26.07 -3.41
C ALA A 282 20.56 27.08 -4.20
N ALA A 283 20.82 28.38 -4.07
CA ALA A 283 19.99 29.45 -4.65
C ALA A 283 20.00 29.52 -6.20
N GLY A 284 20.78 28.67 -6.87
CA GLY A 284 20.79 28.56 -8.33
C GLY A 284 19.41 28.22 -8.89
N ILE A 285 18.60 27.47 -8.14
CA ILE A 285 17.22 27.17 -8.49
C ILE A 285 16.32 28.41 -8.57
N LEU A 286 16.64 29.46 -7.81
CA LEU A 286 15.98 30.78 -7.86
C LEU A 286 16.64 31.73 -8.87
N GLY A 287 17.63 31.27 -9.64
CA GLY A 287 18.32 32.08 -10.65
C GLY A 287 19.50 32.90 -10.11
N ALA A 288 20.06 32.56 -8.94
CA ALA A 288 21.27 33.21 -8.46
C ALA A 288 22.45 32.99 -9.43
N PRO A 289 23.14 34.05 -9.91
CA PRO A 289 24.17 33.93 -10.94
C PRO A 289 25.41 33.15 -10.45
N GLU A 290 25.72 33.22 -9.15
CA GLU A 290 26.88 32.57 -8.52
C GLU A 290 26.80 31.03 -8.50
N SER A 291 25.61 30.47 -8.73
CA SER A 291 25.33 29.02 -8.69
C SER A 291 24.83 28.46 -10.03
N SER A 292 24.86 29.27 -11.11
CA SER A 292 24.29 28.95 -12.43
C SER A 292 25.04 27.89 -13.28
N GLY A 293 25.95 27.11 -12.69
CA GLY A 293 26.73 26.09 -13.42
C GLY A 293 27.07 24.83 -12.62
N VAL A 294 26.50 24.66 -11.43
CA VAL A 294 26.73 23.48 -10.57
C VAL A 294 25.59 22.49 -10.78
N THR A 295 25.92 21.22 -10.95
CA THR A 295 24.94 20.15 -11.05
C THR A 295 24.32 19.83 -9.68
N VAL A 296 23.14 19.21 -9.66
CA VAL A 296 22.49 18.79 -8.41
C VAL A 296 23.40 17.85 -7.62
N GLN A 297 24.09 16.93 -8.30
CA GLN A 297 25.02 16.00 -7.65
C GLN A 297 26.19 16.73 -6.98
N GLU A 298 26.80 17.70 -7.65
CA GLU A 298 27.88 18.51 -7.06
C GLU A 298 27.40 19.33 -5.86
N LEU A 299 26.15 19.81 -5.86
CA LEU A 299 25.55 20.49 -4.71
C LEU A 299 25.30 19.53 -3.53
N VAL A 300 24.82 18.32 -3.81
CA VAL A 300 24.65 17.27 -2.79
C VAL A 300 26.01 16.93 -2.17
N ASP A 301 27.04 16.75 -3.00
CA ASP A 301 28.40 16.44 -2.53
C ASP A 301 29.04 17.60 -1.75
N GLU A 302 28.77 18.86 -2.12
CA GLU A 302 29.31 20.04 -1.41
C GLU A 302 28.60 20.31 -0.08
N LEU A 303 27.27 20.17 -0.04
CA LEU A 303 26.46 20.54 1.11
C LEU A 303 26.21 19.38 2.09
N GLU A 304 26.44 18.13 1.67
CA GLU A 304 26.25 16.93 2.47
C GLU A 304 24.89 16.96 3.22
N ASP A 305 24.91 16.83 4.55
CA ASP A 305 23.73 16.83 5.42
C ASP A 305 22.91 18.15 5.38
N ASP A 306 23.52 19.25 4.93
CA ASP A 306 22.88 20.57 4.81
C ASP A 306 22.26 20.81 3.41
N PHE A 307 22.32 19.86 2.47
CA PHE A 307 21.72 20.01 1.13
C PHE A 307 20.20 20.30 1.18
N LEU A 308 19.43 19.38 1.76
CA LEU A 308 17.97 19.52 1.88
C LEU A 308 17.58 20.69 2.83
N PRO A 309 18.24 20.89 4.00
CA PRO A 309 18.01 22.06 4.83
C PRO A 309 18.20 23.40 4.11
N ALA A 310 19.24 23.52 3.28
CA ALA A 310 19.51 24.75 2.52
C ALA A 310 18.37 25.10 1.56
N LEU A 311 17.77 24.09 0.90
CA LEU A 311 16.60 24.24 0.03
C LEU A 311 15.34 24.62 0.81
N ILE A 312 15.09 23.96 1.95
CA ILE A 312 13.94 24.28 2.80
C ILE A 312 14.05 25.71 3.33
N TRP A 313 15.23 26.18 3.74
CA TRP A 313 15.40 27.58 4.17
C TRP A 313 15.10 28.58 3.05
N LEU A 314 15.42 28.26 1.79
CA LEU A 314 15.02 29.07 0.64
C LEU A 314 13.49 29.10 0.50
N ALA A 315 12.80 27.97 0.69
CA ALA A 315 11.33 27.92 0.66
C ALA A 315 10.72 28.73 1.82
N VAL A 316 11.30 28.67 3.02
CA VAL A 316 10.90 29.51 4.15
C VAL A 316 11.06 30.99 3.80
N GLY A 317 12.20 31.39 3.25
CA GLY A 317 12.44 32.78 2.83
C GLY A 317 11.49 33.23 1.73
N ALA A 318 11.16 32.35 0.77
CA ALA A 318 10.16 32.61 -0.25
C ALA A 318 8.77 32.91 0.34
N VAL A 319 8.29 32.09 1.29
CA VAL A 319 7.02 32.34 1.98
C VAL A 319 7.08 33.61 2.83
N GLY A 320 8.21 33.87 3.48
CA GLY A 320 8.43 35.08 4.27
C GLY A 320 8.40 36.37 3.43
N CYS A 321 8.98 36.35 2.23
CA CYS A 321 9.02 37.49 1.32
C CYS A 321 7.72 37.69 0.53
N TYR A 322 7.17 36.61 -0.04
CA TYR A 322 6.12 36.68 -1.04
C TYR A 322 4.80 36.04 -0.62
N GLY A 323 4.84 35.07 0.28
CA GLY A 323 3.64 34.42 0.84
C GLY A 323 3.04 35.15 2.04
N GLY A 324 3.65 36.24 2.52
CA GLY A 324 3.18 36.97 3.70
C GLY A 324 3.21 36.12 4.99
N GLY A 325 4.03 35.07 5.03
CA GLY A 325 4.06 34.09 6.12
C GLY A 325 2.99 33.00 6.04
N ASP A 326 2.13 32.99 5.03
CA ASP A 326 1.14 31.94 4.81
C ASP A 326 1.76 30.79 3.99
N VAL A 327 1.96 29.64 4.65
CA VAL A 327 2.57 28.47 4.00
C VAL A 327 1.69 27.85 2.90
N THR A 328 0.36 28.04 2.97
CA THR A 328 -0.56 27.50 1.94
C THR A 328 -0.32 28.14 0.57
N TRP A 329 0.36 29.30 0.54
CA TRP A 329 0.84 29.93 -0.68
C TRP A 329 1.74 29.04 -1.54
N LEU A 330 2.48 28.08 -0.95
CA LEU A 330 3.32 27.14 -1.71
C LEU A 330 2.48 26.17 -2.55
N GLN A 331 1.26 25.83 -2.12
CA GLN A 331 0.37 24.86 -2.77
C GLN A 331 -0.08 25.30 -4.16
N ARG A 332 -0.03 26.61 -4.46
CA ARG A 332 -0.34 27.11 -5.80
C ARG A 332 0.63 26.62 -6.88
N PHE A 333 1.80 26.13 -6.46
CA PHE A 333 2.81 25.54 -7.33
C PHE A 333 2.70 24.00 -7.39
N GLU A 334 1.65 23.41 -6.81
CA GLU A 334 1.41 21.94 -6.77
C GLU A 334 0.43 21.44 -7.86
N VAL A 335 -0.23 22.31 -8.63
CA VAL A 335 -1.27 21.92 -9.61
C VAL A 335 -0.70 21.51 -11.00
N ASP A 336 -1.33 20.51 -11.63
CA ASP A 336 -0.81 19.38 -12.43
C ASP A 336 -0.75 19.54 -13.99
N PRO A 337 -0.36 18.52 -14.80
CA PRO A 337 0.56 18.53 -15.94
C PRO A 337 -0.15 18.67 -17.31
N ASP A 338 -1.39 19.15 -17.31
CA ASP A 338 -2.32 19.06 -18.46
C ASP A 338 -2.31 20.32 -19.34
N HIS A 339 -1.31 21.20 -19.18
CA HIS A 339 -1.16 22.42 -19.98
C HIS A 339 -0.16 22.25 -21.14
N GLY A 340 -0.30 21.14 -21.87
CA GLY A 340 0.55 20.79 -23.04
C GLY A 340 -0.22 20.34 -24.28
N ALA A 341 -1.48 20.74 -24.46
CA ALA A 341 -2.21 20.53 -25.71
C ALA A 341 -3.09 21.75 -26.04
N THR A 342 -2.50 22.76 -26.67
CA THR A 342 -3.22 23.70 -27.57
C THR A 342 -2.36 24.03 -28.77
#